data_AF-F3AWN1-F1
#
_entry.id   AF-F3AWN1-F1
#
_cell.length_a   1.000
_cell.length_b   1.000
_cell.length_c   1.000
_cell.angle_alpha   90.00
_cell.angle_beta   90.00
_cell.angle_gamma   90.00
#
_symmetry.space_group_name_H-M   'P 1'
#
loop_
_entity.id
_entity.type
_entity.pdbx_description
1 polymer ?
#
loop_
_entity_poly.entity_id
_entity_poly.type
_entity_poly.pdbx_seq_one_letter_code
_entity_poly.pdbx_strand_id
1 'polypeptide(L)'
;MRTRAAYFGIFTALALILGYVELLIPIHFGIPGAKLGLANLITILVLYKMGWKEAFLLSVARVVLGGFIFSNLFSILYSLAGGILSLIVMGILKKTGKFTVVGVSVCGGVFHNVGQLAVAMAVVQTYEVGYYFPVLLIAGLLTGMLIGMISAEVLKRTKNLRLKE
;
A
#
# COMPACT_ATOMS: atom_id res chain seq x y z
N MET A 1 -17.73 19.04 -3.05
CA MET A 1 -17.82 17.65 -3.56
C MET A 1 -17.11 17.41 -4.91
N ARG A 2 -17.34 18.20 -5.96
CA ARG A 2 -16.74 17.97 -7.31
C ARG A 2 -15.20 17.93 -7.31
N THR A 3 -14.56 18.88 -6.62
CA THR A 3 -13.08 18.96 -6.55
C THR A 3 -12.46 17.77 -5.82
N ARG A 4 -13.13 17.24 -4.80
CA ARG A 4 -12.64 16.10 -4.00
C ARG A 4 -12.62 14.81 -4.82
N ALA A 5 -13.64 14.60 -5.64
CA ALA A 5 -13.68 13.48 -6.59
C ALA A 5 -12.59 13.60 -7.66
N ALA A 6 -12.33 14.82 -8.17
CA ALA A 6 -11.25 15.07 -9.12
C ALA A 6 -9.86 14.72 -8.52
N TYR A 7 -9.56 15.20 -7.31
CA TYR A 7 -8.31 14.85 -6.62
C TYR A 7 -8.20 13.35 -6.34
N PHE A 8 -9.29 12.70 -5.92
CA PHE A 8 -9.31 11.26 -5.75
C PHE A 8 -9.00 10.52 -7.05
N GLY A 9 -9.56 10.96 -8.18
CA GLY A 9 -9.24 10.43 -9.51
C GLY A 9 -7.75 10.58 -9.86
N ILE A 10 -7.17 11.77 -9.61
CA ILE A 10 -5.73 12.02 -9.82
C ILE A 10 -4.88 11.09 -8.96
N PHE A 11 -5.17 10.95 -7.67
CA PHE A 11 -4.43 10.03 -6.80
C PHE A 11 -4.60 8.58 -7.24
N THR A 12 -5.79 8.17 -7.69
CA THR A 12 -6.02 6.82 -8.19
C THR A 12 -5.19 6.56 -9.46
N ALA A 13 -5.17 7.51 -10.40
CA ALA A 13 -4.34 7.43 -11.59
C ALA A 13 -2.84 7.35 -11.25
N LEU A 14 -2.36 8.19 -10.33
CA LEU A 14 -0.98 8.12 -9.83
C LEU A 14 -0.66 6.78 -9.18
N ALA A 15 -1.58 6.22 -8.38
CA ALA A 15 -1.40 4.92 -7.75
C ALA A 15 -1.32 3.79 -8.79
N LEU A 16 -2.10 3.86 -9.87
CA LEU A 16 -2.05 2.91 -10.98
C LEU A 16 -0.75 3.04 -11.77
N ILE A 17 -0.32 4.26 -12.09
CA ILE A 17 0.94 4.51 -12.82
C ILE A 17 2.13 4.00 -12.00
N LEU A 18 2.21 4.34 -10.71
CA LEU A 18 3.28 3.84 -9.84
C LEU A 18 3.24 2.33 -9.66
N GLY A 19 2.05 1.74 -9.56
CA GLY A 19 1.87 0.29 -9.53
C GLY A 19 2.29 -0.39 -10.85
N TYR A 20 2.12 0.28 -11.99
CA TYR A 20 2.59 -0.21 -13.28
C TYR A 20 4.12 -0.10 -13.40
N VAL A 21 4.70 1.05 -13.03
CA VAL A 21 6.17 1.24 -12.98
C VAL A 21 6.83 0.19 -12.09
N GLU A 22 6.21 -0.13 -10.96
CA GLU A 22 6.66 -1.20 -10.06
C GLU A 22 6.70 -2.57 -10.74
N LEU A 23 5.75 -2.89 -11.63
CA LEU A 23 5.74 -4.14 -12.40
C LEU A 23 6.85 -4.19 -13.46
N LEU A 24 7.28 -3.02 -13.97
CA LEU A 24 8.39 -2.94 -14.94
C LEU A 24 9.75 -3.12 -14.30
N ILE A 25 9.86 -2.93 -12.98
CA ILE A 25 11.10 -3.13 -12.23
C ILE A 25 11.20 -4.65 -11.91
N PRO A 26 12.18 -5.39 -12.48
CA PRO A 26 12.24 -6.85 -12.37
C PRO A 26 12.83 -7.30 -11.02
N ILE A 27 12.29 -6.80 -9.91
CA ILE A 27 12.66 -7.23 -8.56
C ILE A 27 11.71 -8.35 -8.13
N HIS A 28 12.20 -9.57 -8.19
CA HIS A 28 11.47 -10.75 -7.73
C HIS A 28 11.91 -11.11 -6.31
N PHE A 29 11.02 -10.91 -5.34
CA PHE A 29 11.27 -11.30 -3.94
C PHE A 29 11.05 -12.81 -3.68
N GLY A 30 10.95 -13.63 -4.73
CA GLY A 30 10.71 -15.08 -4.63
C GLY A 30 9.28 -15.47 -4.22
N ILE A 31 8.40 -14.50 -3.99
CA ILE A 31 7.05 -14.74 -3.46
C ILE A 31 6.02 -14.18 -4.44
N PRO A 32 5.02 -14.98 -4.85
CA PRO A 32 3.93 -14.51 -5.69
C PRO A 32 3.24 -13.28 -5.09
N GLY A 33 3.30 -12.15 -5.79
CA GLY A 33 2.62 -10.92 -5.41
C GLY A 33 3.40 -9.97 -4.48
N ALA A 34 4.62 -10.32 -4.04
CA ALA A 34 5.47 -9.38 -3.30
C ALA A 34 5.98 -8.26 -4.22
N LYS A 35 5.84 -7.02 -3.76
CA LYS A 35 6.13 -5.80 -4.53
C LYS A 35 6.91 -4.79 -3.68
N LEU A 36 7.49 -3.76 -4.32
CA LEU A 36 8.22 -2.68 -3.63
C LEU A 36 7.32 -1.83 -2.72
N GLY A 37 6.02 -1.77 -2.98
CA GLY A 37 5.08 -0.88 -2.30
C GLY A 37 5.03 0.53 -2.86
N LEU A 38 5.46 0.80 -4.11
CA LEU A 38 5.44 2.16 -4.70
C LEU A 38 4.02 2.73 -4.74
N ALA A 39 3.03 1.91 -5.09
CA ALA A 39 1.63 2.33 -5.03
C ALA A 39 1.24 2.75 -3.60
N ASN A 40 1.75 2.07 -2.56
CA ASN A 40 1.39 2.30 -1.17
C ASN A 40 1.78 3.70 -0.66
N LEU A 41 2.76 4.34 -1.29
CA LEU A 41 3.09 5.75 -1.11
C LEU A 41 1.82 6.62 -1.27
N ILE A 42 1.07 6.41 -2.35
CA ILE A 42 -0.14 7.19 -2.61
C ILE A 42 -1.24 6.90 -1.59
N THR A 43 -1.34 5.65 -1.11
CA THR A 43 -2.27 5.29 -0.03
C THR A 43 -1.95 6.07 1.24
N ILE A 44 -0.68 6.21 1.60
CA ILE A 44 -0.25 7.01 2.75
C ILE A 44 -0.58 8.48 2.52
N LEU A 45 -0.27 9.03 1.34
CA LEU A 45 -0.61 10.43 1.03
C LEU A 45 -2.11 10.69 1.19
N VAL A 46 -2.97 9.84 0.61
CA VAL A 46 -4.42 9.97 0.70
C VAL A 46 -4.92 9.74 2.12
N LEU A 47 -4.34 8.79 2.86
CA LEU A 47 -4.65 8.57 4.26
C LEU A 47 -4.42 9.83 5.09
N TYR A 48 -3.31 10.53 4.87
CA TYR A 48 -2.98 11.75 5.61
C TYR A 48 -3.72 13.01 5.11
N LYS A 49 -3.97 13.13 3.80
CA LYS A 49 -4.59 14.31 3.19
C LYS A 49 -6.10 14.30 3.12
N MET A 50 -6.72 13.15 2.80
CA MET A 50 -8.15 13.05 2.53
C MET A 50 -8.90 12.29 3.62
N GLY A 51 -8.26 11.29 4.23
CA GLY A 51 -8.83 10.52 5.33
C GLY A 51 -8.79 9.02 5.13
N TRP A 52 -9.33 8.31 6.12
CA TRP A 52 -9.38 6.86 6.15
C TRP A 52 -10.25 6.25 5.05
N LYS A 53 -11.45 6.82 4.84
CA LYS A 53 -12.44 6.31 3.90
C LYS A 53 -11.92 6.36 2.47
N GLU A 54 -11.26 7.46 2.12
CA GLU A 54 -10.69 7.69 0.80
C GLU A 54 -9.46 6.83 0.58
N ALA A 55 -8.61 6.64 1.59
CA ALA A 55 -7.47 5.73 1.46
C ALA A 55 -7.92 4.27 1.25
N PHE A 56 -9.01 3.85 1.91
CA PHE A 56 -9.61 2.54 1.70
C PHE A 56 -10.14 2.39 0.28
N LEU A 57 -10.97 3.33 -0.17
CA LEU A 57 -11.51 3.35 -1.54
C LEU A 57 -10.39 3.33 -2.58
N LEU A 58 -9.33 4.13 -2.40
CA LEU A 58 -8.19 4.16 -3.31
C LEU A 58 -7.46 2.83 -3.33
N SER A 59 -7.23 2.22 -2.16
CA SER A 59 -6.53 0.93 -2.07
C SER A 59 -7.31 -0.18 -2.77
N VAL A 60 -8.63 -0.22 -2.61
CA VAL A 60 -9.47 -1.19 -3.32
C VAL A 60 -9.48 -0.89 -4.82
N ALA A 61 -9.77 0.35 -5.21
CA ALA A 61 -9.89 0.75 -6.61
C ALA A 61 -8.61 0.44 -7.40
N ARG A 62 -7.44 0.85 -6.88
CA ARG A 62 -6.17 0.60 -7.59
C ARG A 62 -5.84 -0.89 -7.73
N VAL A 63 -6.19 -1.72 -6.74
CA VAL A 63 -5.82 -3.14 -6.75
C VAL A 63 -6.74 -3.89 -7.72
N VAL A 64 -8.04 -3.58 -7.70
CA VAL A 64 -9.00 -4.15 -8.64
C VAL A 64 -8.65 -3.70 -10.07
N LEU A 65 -8.56 -2.39 -10.31
CA LEU A 65 -8.27 -1.86 -11.65
C LEU A 65 -6.88 -2.30 -12.16
N GLY A 66 -5.83 -2.11 -11.36
CA GLY A 66 -4.48 -2.51 -11.74
C GLY A 66 -4.34 -4.02 -11.91
N GLY A 67 -5.10 -4.80 -11.16
CA GLY A 67 -5.14 -6.25 -11.30
C GLY A 67 -5.76 -6.70 -12.62
N PHE A 68 -6.87 -6.10 -13.03
CA PHE A 68 -7.50 -6.39 -14.32
C PHE A 68 -6.68 -5.92 -15.52
N ILE A 69 -5.99 -4.77 -15.40
CA ILE A 69 -5.23 -4.20 -16.52
C ILE A 69 -3.85 -4.84 -16.67
N PHE A 70 -3.16 -5.09 -15.55
CA PHE A 70 -1.73 -5.42 -15.55
C PHE A 70 -1.40 -6.77 -14.89
N SER A 71 -2.37 -7.52 -14.38
CA SER A 71 -2.10 -8.69 -13.55
C SER A 71 -3.15 -9.80 -13.67
N ASN A 72 -3.25 -10.66 -12.66
CA ASN A 72 -4.16 -11.80 -12.60
C ASN A 72 -5.01 -11.79 -11.32
N LEU A 73 -6.00 -12.68 -11.26
CA LEU A 73 -6.93 -12.78 -10.13
C LEU A 73 -6.25 -13.11 -8.80
N PHE A 74 -5.24 -13.98 -8.80
CA PHE A 74 -4.48 -14.31 -7.58
C PHE A 74 -3.75 -13.10 -7.01
N SER A 75 -3.13 -12.30 -7.87
CA SER A 75 -2.43 -11.08 -7.47
C SER A 75 -3.38 -10.03 -6.90
N ILE A 76 -4.62 -9.96 -7.41
CA ILE A 76 -5.69 -9.14 -6.83
C ILE A 76 -6.00 -9.59 -5.41
N LEU A 77 -6.24 -10.89 -5.21
CA LEU A 77 -6.58 -11.44 -3.89
C LEU A 77 -5.49 -11.16 -2.86
N TYR A 78 -4.23 -11.47 -3.19
CA TYR A 78 -3.11 -11.23 -2.28
C TYR A 78 -2.97 -9.74 -1.96
N SER A 79 -2.98 -8.88 -2.99
CA SER A 79 -2.80 -7.43 -2.81
C SER A 79 -3.97 -6.77 -2.08
N LEU A 80 -5.20 -7.28 -2.23
CA LEU A 80 -6.35 -6.82 -1.45
C LEU A 80 -6.21 -7.20 0.02
N ALA A 81 -5.85 -8.45 0.31
CA ALA A 81 -5.68 -8.92 1.68
C ALA A 81 -4.59 -8.13 2.42
N GLY A 82 -3.40 -8.03 1.81
CA GLY A 82 -2.32 -7.21 2.33
C GLY A 82 -2.70 -5.74 2.43
N GLY A 83 -3.31 -5.18 1.38
CA GLY A 83 -3.72 -3.78 1.33
C GLY A 83 -4.72 -3.42 2.43
N ILE A 84 -5.73 -4.25 2.68
CA ILE A 84 -6.74 -4.02 3.72
C ILE A 84 -6.10 -4.11 5.11
N LEU A 85 -5.31 -5.16 5.37
CA LEU A 85 -4.65 -5.33 6.67
C LEU A 85 -3.66 -4.20 6.97
N SER A 86 -2.82 -3.87 5.99
CA SER A 86 -1.90 -2.73 6.00
C SER A 86 -2.62 -1.43 6.33
N LEU A 87 -3.72 -1.16 5.62
CA LEU A 87 -4.51 0.02 5.86
C LEU A 87 -4.98 0.02 7.30
N ILE A 88 -5.62 -1.06 7.80
CA ILE A 88 -6.25 -1.10 9.13
C ILE A 88 -5.24 -0.71 10.20
N VAL A 89 -4.05 -1.30 10.14
CA VAL A 89 -2.95 -0.98 11.05
C VAL A 89 -2.53 0.48 10.92
N MET A 90 -2.32 0.99 9.70
CA MET A 90 -1.97 2.40 9.48
C MET A 90 -3.03 3.36 10.04
N GLY A 91 -4.31 3.04 9.89
CA GLY A 91 -5.43 3.84 10.39
C GLY A 91 -5.47 3.92 11.91
N ILE A 92 -5.28 2.78 12.57
CA ILE A 92 -5.21 2.70 14.04
C ILE A 92 -3.99 3.51 14.54
N LEU A 93 -2.80 3.23 14.01
CA LEU A 93 -1.57 3.90 14.44
C LEU A 93 -1.63 5.42 14.21
N LYS A 94 -2.16 5.85 13.06
CA LYS A 94 -2.36 7.28 12.78
C LYS A 94 -3.29 7.94 13.80
N LYS A 95 -4.37 7.27 14.23
CA LYS A 95 -5.31 7.81 15.24
C LYS A 95 -4.65 7.98 16.62
N THR A 96 -3.67 7.15 16.97
CA THR A 96 -2.98 7.28 18.26
C THR A 96 -2.15 8.56 18.37
N GLY A 97 -1.72 9.16 17.25
CA GLY A 97 -0.86 10.34 17.22
C GLY A 97 0.58 10.12 17.74
N LYS A 98 0.92 8.90 18.19
CA LYS A 98 2.22 8.57 18.79
C LYS A 98 3.30 8.21 17.76
N PHE A 99 2.92 7.96 16.50
CA PHE A 99 3.80 7.48 15.46
C PHE A 99 4.03 8.53 14.38
N THR A 100 5.27 8.59 13.88
CA THR A 100 5.62 9.39 12.70
C THR A 100 5.02 8.78 11.43
N VAL A 101 4.94 9.55 10.35
CA VAL A 101 4.51 9.03 9.03
C VAL A 101 5.36 7.83 8.61
N VAL A 102 6.67 7.88 8.91
CA VAL A 102 7.60 6.77 8.63
C VAL A 102 7.23 5.54 9.45
N GLY A 103 7.00 5.67 10.76
CA GLY A 103 6.60 4.55 11.61
C GLY A 103 5.27 3.92 11.18
N VAL A 104 4.28 4.74 10.83
CA VAL A 104 3.01 4.28 10.28
C VAL A 104 3.22 3.51 8.97
N SER A 105 4.08 4.01 8.08
CA SER A 105 4.42 3.36 6.82
C SER A 105 5.17 2.03 7.00
N VAL A 106 6.11 1.96 7.95
CA VAL A 106 6.85 0.72 8.29
C VAL A 106 5.88 -0.36 8.76
N CYS A 107 5.03 -0.05 9.73
CA CYS A 107 4.01 -0.99 10.19
C CYS A 107 3.05 -1.35 9.05
N GLY A 108 2.63 -0.37 8.24
CA GLY A 108 1.83 -0.61 7.05
C GLY A 108 2.48 -1.60 6.09
N GLY A 109 3.75 -1.43 5.74
CA GLY A 109 4.50 -2.30 4.82
C GLY A 109 4.65 -3.72 5.37
N VAL A 110 5.01 -3.85 6.64
CA VAL A 110 5.10 -5.15 7.31
C VAL A 110 3.76 -5.89 7.26
N PHE A 111 2.68 -5.26 7.74
CA PHE A 111 1.36 -5.89 7.77
C PHE A 111 0.74 -6.09 6.38
N HIS A 112 1.21 -5.35 5.36
CA HIS A 112 0.87 -5.63 3.97
C HIS A 112 1.38 -7.02 3.57
N ASN A 113 2.66 -7.27 3.82
CA ASN A 113 3.30 -8.54 3.49
C ASN A 113 2.71 -9.68 4.32
N VAL A 114 2.40 -9.45 5.60
CA VAL A 114 1.71 -10.45 6.44
C VAL A 114 0.35 -10.82 5.86
N GLY A 115 -0.46 -9.84 5.45
CA GLY A 115 -1.79 -10.10 4.89
C GLY A 115 -1.74 -10.80 3.53
N GLN A 116 -0.78 -10.42 2.67
CA GLN A 116 -0.50 -11.11 1.42
C GLN A 116 -0.12 -12.56 1.67
N LEU A 117 0.83 -12.81 2.58
CA LEU A 117 1.32 -14.15 2.87
C LEU A 117 0.24 -15.04 3.48
N ALA A 118 -0.57 -14.52 4.40
CA ALA A 118 -1.67 -15.26 5.03
C ALA A 118 -2.65 -15.83 3.98
N VAL A 119 -3.04 -15.00 3.01
CA VAL A 119 -3.92 -15.45 1.92
C VAL A 119 -3.19 -16.31 0.90
N ALA A 120 -1.91 -16.05 0.62
CA ALA A 120 -1.11 -16.92 -0.24
C ALA A 120 -1.03 -18.35 0.33
N MET A 121 -0.78 -18.50 1.64
CA MET A 121 -0.78 -19.81 2.31
C MET A 121 -2.15 -20.49 2.24
N ALA A 122 -3.24 -19.73 2.46
CA ALA A 122 -4.60 -20.27 2.40
C ALA A 122 -5.00 -20.72 0.98
N VAL A 123 -4.55 -20.01 -0.06
CA VAL A 123 -4.91 -20.29 -1.46
C VAL A 123 -4.03 -21.38 -2.07
N VAL A 124 -2.72 -21.37 -1.82
CA VAL A 124 -1.78 -22.35 -2.38
C VAL A 124 -1.80 -23.66 -1.58
N GLN A 125 -2.42 -23.68 -0.40
CA GLN A 125 -2.54 -24.87 0.47
C GLN A 125 -1.18 -25.49 0.86
N THR A 126 -0.10 -24.71 0.81
CA THR A 126 1.23 -25.10 1.27
C THR A 126 1.75 -24.14 2.33
N TYR A 127 2.23 -24.69 3.44
CA TYR A 127 2.88 -23.94 4.52
C TYR A 127 4.31 -23.56 4.17
N GLU A 128 4.88 -24.10 3.09
CA GLU A 128 6.24 -23.77 2.64
C GLU A 128 6.41 -22.30 2.29
N VAL A 129 5.33 -21.59 1.93
CA VAL A 129 5.36 -20.14 1.70
C VAL A 129 5.71 -19.38 3.00
N GLY A 130 5.43 -19.96 4.16
CA GLY A 130 5.79 -19.40 5.47
C GLY A 130 7.30 -19.24 5.69
N TYR A 131 8.14 -20.01 4.98
CA TYR A 131 9.60 -19.85 5.02
C TYR A 131 10.06 -18.46 4.56
N TYR A 132 9.28 -17.82 3.69
CA TYR A 132 9.58 -16.48 3.20
C TYR A 132 9.20 -15.36 4.17
N PHE A 133 8.53 -15.68 5.29
CA PHE A 133 8.07 -14.68 6.25
C PHE A 133 9.19 -13.79 6.81
N PRO A 134 10.37 -14.28 7.23
CA PRO A 134 11.44 -13.42 7.73
C PRO A 134 11.96 -12.46 6.66
N VAL A 135 12.10 -12.93 5.42
CA VAL A 135 12.53 -12.11 4.28
C VAL A 135 11.48 -11.02 3.98
N LEU A 136 10.20 -11.36 4.02
CA LEU A 136 9.10 -10.41 3.85
C LEU A 136 9.04 -9.35 4.96
N LEU A 137 9.33 -9.73 6.20
CA LEU A 137 9.37 -8.76 7.30
C LEU A 137 10.49 -7.74 7.08
N ILE A 138 11.69 -8.21 6.72
CA ILE A 138 12.83 -7.34 6.42
C ILE A 138 12.51 -6.45 5.21
N ALA A 139 11.98 -7.03 4.13
CA ALA A 139 11.58 -6.29 2.94
C ALA A 139 10.53 -5.23 3.27
N GLY A 140 9.47 -5.59 4.01
CA GLY A 140 8.39 -4.68 4.39
C GLY A 140 8.86 -3.56 5.33
N LEU A 141 9.85 -3.83 6.18
CA LEU A 141 10.48 -2.82 7.02
C LEU A 141 11.31 -1.84 6.19
N LEU A 142 12.16 -2.33 5.28
CA LEU A 142 13.01 -1.51 4.42
C LEU A 142 12.18 -0.68 3.43
N THR A 143 11.27 -1.31 2.70
CA THR A 143 10.39 -0.60 1.77
C THR A 143 9.45 0.33 2.51
N GLY A 144 8.86 -0.11 3.62
CA GLY A 144 8.01 0.72 4.46
C GLY A 144 8.73 1.96 5.00
N MET A 145 10.01 1.84 5.35
CA MET A 145 10.85 2.98 5.77
C MET A 145 11.09 3.95 4.62
N LEU A 146 11.56 3.46 3.46
CA LEU A 146 11.83 4.28 2.28
C LEU A 146 10.57 5.02 1.81
N ILE A 147 9.46 4.29 1.63
CA ILE A 147 8.17 4.85 1.23
C ILE A 147 7.66 5.85 2.27
N GLY A 148 7.88 5.57 3.55
CA GLY A 148 7.51 6.45 4.65
C GLY A 148 8.27 7.77 4.65
N MET A 149 9.59 7.72 4.40
CA MET A 149 10.44 8.90 4.28
C MET A 149 10.03 9.77 3.09
N ILE A 150 9.83 9.15 1.92
CA ILE A 150 9.38 9.86 0.72
C ILE A 150 8.00 10.49 0.96
N SER A 151 7.08 9.72 1.56
CA SER A 151 5.73 10.20 1.90
C SER A 151 5.77 11.39 2.87
N ALA A 152 6.65 11.36 3.88
CA ALA A 152 6.82 12.46 4.82
C ALA A 152 7.32 13.74 4.13
N GLU A 153 8.31 13.62 3.24
CA GLU A 153 8.85 14.76 2.50
C GLU A 153 7.83 15.34 1.50
N VAL A 154 7.10 14.47 0.79
CA VAL A 154 6.01 14.89 -0.10
C VAL A 154 4.90 15.60 0.69
N LEU A 155 4.49 15.07 1.86
CA LEU A 155 3.49 15.71 2.71
C LEU A 155 3.94 17.08 3.23
N LYS A 156 5.23 17.22 3.57
CA LYS A 156 5.83 18.49 4.00
C LYS A 156 5.79 19.54 2.90
N ARG A 157 6.17 19.19 1.67
CA ARG A 157 6.17 20.09 0.50
C ARG A 157 4.76 20.40 0.00
N THR A 158 3.84 19.46 0.13
CA THR A 158 2.45 19.64 -0.28
C THR A 158 1.55 20.18 0.84
N LYS A 159 2.10 20.70 1.95
CA LYS A 159 1.31 21.18 3.10
C LYS A 159 0.20 22.17 2.71
N ASN A 160 0.47 23.03 1.72
CA ASN A 160 -0.46 24.06 1.23
C ASN A 160 -1.64 23.50 0.42
N LEU A 161 -1.56 22.25 -0.07
CA LEU A 161 -2.70 21.56 -0.68
C LEU A 161 -3.68 21.13 0.42
N ARG A 162 -4.71 21.97 0.66
CA ARG A 162 -5.84 21.69 1.55
C ARG A 162 -6.86 20.81 0.80
N LEU A 163 -6.84 19.52 1.10
CA LEU A 163 -7.78 18.52 0.57
C LEU A 163 -8.81 18.04 1.62
N LYS A 164 -8.67 18.55 2.84
CA LYS A 164 -9.65 18.45 3.92
C LYS A 164 -10.57 19.66 3.84
N GLU A 165 -11.72 19.45 3.21
CA GLU A 165 -12.95 20.15 3.56
C GLU A 165 -13.90 19.11 4.16
#